data_AF-A0A1F5NS74-F1
#
_entry.id   AF-A0A1F5NS74-F1
#
_cell.length_a   1.000
_cell.length_b   1.000
_cell.length_c   1.000
_cell.angle_alpha   90.00
_cell.angle_beta   90.00
_cell.angle_gamma   90.00
#
_symmetry.space_group_name_H-M   'P 1'
#
loop_
_entity.id
_entity.type
_entity.pdbx_description
1 polymer ?
#
loop_
_entity_poly.entity_id
_entity_poly.type
_entity_poly.pdbx_seq_one_letter_code
_entity_poly.pdbx_strand_id
1 'polypeptide(L)'
;MSKFILVGGPVIGGLAFLIFGVIIALSATPLATKIWASTIDFVLAISFFFWAWSWAKNPPGAEAQGLKDQDGEILKTTGKKVIAEIFNIKHIANIRVNGRAPYIIFAKATNVSGNSQVYSSALIWSDPNFILANRKDKQVTIFVDPSNSIRYYMDLPSIGVEGQT
;
A
#
# COMPACT_ATOMS: atom_id res chain seq x y z
N MET A 1 -4.97 3.84 -28.99
CA MET A 1 -4.77 2.37 -28.90
C MET A 1 -4.48 2.01 -27.46
N SER A 2 -5.50 1.54 -26.73
CA SER A 2 -5.41 1.18 -25.31
C SER A 2 -4.95 -0.27 -25.19
N LYS A 3 -3.75 -0.49 -24.62
CA LYS A 3 -3.28 -1.81 -24.22
C LYS A 3 -3.90 -2.14 -22.86
N PHE A 4 -4.87 -3.04 -22.85
CA PHE A 4 -5.26 -3.77 -21.64
C PHE A 4 -4.07 -4.64 -21.22
N ILE A 5 -3.36 -4.23 -20.17
CA ILE A 5 -2.36 -5.08 -19.52
C ILE A 5 -3.10 -5.91 -18.48
N LEU A 6 -3.22 -7.20 -18.74
CA LEU A 6 -3.60 -8.23 -17.79
C LEU A 6 -2.74 -8.05 -16.53
N VAL A 7 -3.36 -7.65 -15.42
CA VAL A 7 -2.73 -7.68 -14.10
C VAL A 7 -2.59 -9.15 -13.73
N GLY A 8 -1.36 -9.66 -13.81
CA GLY A 8 -1.00 -10.99 -13.33
C GLY A 8 -1.21 -11.08 -11.83
N GLY A 9 -2.40 -11.51 -11.41
CA GLY A 9 -2.65 -12.00 -10.07
C GLY A 9 -1.82 -13.26 -9.79
N PRO A 10 -1.60 -13.62 -8.52
CA PRO A 10 -0.80 -14.79 -8.16
C PRO A 10 -1.40 -16.05 -8.81
N VAL A 11 -0.56 -16.77 -9.55
CA VAL A 11 -0.80 -18.04 -10.29
C VAL A 11 -1.36 -19.18 -9.40
N ILE A 12 -1.54 -18.93 -8.11
CA ILE A 12 -2.05 -19.86 -7.10
C ILE A 12 -3.49 -20.30 -7.39
N GLY A 13 -4.28 -19.51 -8.11
CA GLY A 13 -5.64 -19.91 -8.51
C GLY A 13 -5.70 -21.06 -9.51
N GLY A 14 -4.70 -21.22 -10.39
CA GLY A 14 -4.70 -22.25 -11.43
C GLY A 14 -4.43 -23.67 -10.91
N LEU A 15 -3.57 -23.79 -9.89
CA LEU A 15 -3.29 -25.07 -9.22
C LEU A 15 -4.49 -25.58 -8.41
N ALA A 16 -5.24 -24.67 -7.77
CA ALA A 16 -6.47 -25.03 -7.06
C ALA A 16 -7.55 -25.61 -7.99
N PHE A 17 -7.67 -25.09 -9.23
CA PHE A 17 -8.62 -25.62 -10.23
C PHE A 17 -8.24 -26.99 -10.80
N LEU A 18 -6.93 -27.29 -10.94
CA LEU A 18 -6.49 -28.62 -11.39
C LEU A 18 -6.67 -29.69 -10.32
N ILE A 19 -6.46 -29.33 -9.05
CA ILE A 19 -6.76 -30.21 -7.90
C ILE A 19 -8.27 -30.50 -7.84
N PHE A 20 -9.11 -29.51 -8.15
CA PHE A 20 -10.57 -29.66 -8.21
C PHE A 20 -11.03 -30.69 -9.26
N GLY A 21 -10.40 -30.71 -10.45
CA GLY A 21 -10.72 -31.67 -11.52
C GLY A 21 -10.41 -33.13 -11.15
N VAL A 22 -9.31 -33.37 -10.41
CA VAL A 22 -8.90 -34.70 -9.97
C VAL A 22 -9.80 -35.21 -8.83
N ILE A 23 -10.22 -34.34 -7.92
CA ILE A 23 -11.06 -34.72 -6.77
C ILE A 23 -12.49 -35.10 -7.22
N ILE A 24 -13.06 -34.40 -8.20
CA ILE A 24 -14.39 -34.73 -8.75
C ILE A 24 -14.38 -36.09 -9.47
N ALA A 25 -13.29 -36.44 -10.16
CA ALA A 25 -13.17 -37.71 -10.87
C ALA A 25 -13.09 -38.92 -9.92
N LEU A 26 -12.56 -38.74 -8.70
CA LEU A 26 -12.41 -39.81 -7.70
C LEU A 26 -13.62 -39.99 -6.76
N SER A 27 -14.59 -39.07 -6.73
CA SER A 27 -15.74 -39.12 -5.81
C SER A 27 -16.94 -39.95 -6.27
N ALA A 28 -16.79 -40.78 -7.31
CA ALA A 28 -17.90 -41.52 -7.94
C ALA A 28 -18.43 -42.74 -7.15
N THR A 29 -18.39 -42.73 -5.82
CA THR A 29 -19.04 -43.76 -4.97
C THR A 29 -19.98 -43.14 -3.92
N PRO A 30 -21.20 -43.69 -3.73
CA PRO A 30 -22.28 -43.00 -3.01
C PRO A 30 -22.08 -42.89 -1.48
N LEU A 31 -21.13 -43.60 -0.89
CA LEU A 31 -20.78 -43.50 0.54
C LEU A 31 -19.66 -42.47 0.79
N ALA A 32 -18.79 -42.26 -0.18
CA ALA A 32 -17.72 -41.26 -0.13
C ALA A 32 -18.26 -39.84 -0.39
N THR A 33 -19.28 -39.68 -1.22
CA THR A 33 -19.80 -38.35 -1.60
C THR A 33 -20.24 -37.47 -0.42
N LYS A 34 -20.81 -38.03 0.65
CA LYS A 34 -21.23 -37.23 1.82
C LYS A 34 -20.09 -36.80 2.74
N ILE A 35 -19.09 -37.64 2.93
CA ILE A 35 -17.92 -37.33 3.79
C ILE A 35 -16.96 -36.41 3.04
N TRP A 36 -16.81 -36.61 1.73
CA TRP A 36 -15.93 -35.80 0.88
C TRP A 36 -16.54 -34.43 0.54
N ALA A 37 -17.87 -34.31 0.40
CA ALA A 37 -18.51 -33.01 0.22
C ALA A 37 -18.28 -32.07 1.42
N SER A 38 -18.43 -32.56 2.65
CA SER A 38 -18.22 -31.73 3.84
C SER A 38 -16.77 -31.33 4.06
N THR A 39 -15.80 -32.16 3.66
CA THR A 39 -14.38 -31.79 3.71
C THR A 39 -14.02 -30.75 2.66
N ILE A 40 -14.57 -30.86 1.45
CA ILE A 40 -14.39 -29.85 0.40
C ILE A 40 -15.01 -28.52 0.83
N ASP A 41 -16.22 -28.52 1.37
CA ASP A 41 -16.88 -27.31 1.87
C ASP A 41 -16.07 -26.63 2.98
N PHE A 42 -15.47 -27.42 3.88
CA PHE A 42 -14.62 -26.90 4.95
C PHE A 42 -13.32 -26.28 4.41
N VAL A 43 -12.68 -26.92 3.43
CA VAL A 43 -11.46 -26.40 2.77
C VAL A 43 -11.78 -25.12 1.99
N LEU A 44 -12.92 -25.06 1.31
CA LEU A 44 -13.39 -23.87 0.61
C LEU A 44 -13.73 -22.73 1.59
N ALA A 45 -14.39 -23.04 2.70
CA ALA A 45 -14.71 -22.05 3.73
C ALA A 45 -13.44 -21.46 4.37
N ILE A 46 -12.45 -22.30 4.70
CA ILE A 46 -11.15 -21.86 5.21
C ILE A 46 -10.41 -21.02 4.16
N SER A 47 -10.39 -21.46 2.91
CA SER A 47 -9.74 -20.73 1.82
C SER A 47 -10.40 -19.36 1.59
N PHE A 48 -11.72 -19.29 1.63
CA PHE A 48 -12.48 -18.05 1.52
C PHE A 48 -12.24 -17.13 2.71
N PHE A 49 -12.13 -17.69 3.92
CA PHE A 49 -11.80 -16.93 5.12
C PHE A 49 -10.41 -16.31 5.03
N PHE A 50 -9.38 -17.06 4.62
CA PHE A 50 -8.03 -16.51 4.42
C PHE A 50 -7.98 -15.49 3.28
N TRP A 51 -8.72 -15.71 2.20
CA TRP A 51 -8.85 -14.76 1.10
C TRP A 51 -9.52 -13.44 1.57
N ALA A 52 -10.66 -13.53 2.25
CA ALA A 52 -11.39 -12.38 2.78
C ALA A 52 -10.60 -11.63 3.86
N TRP A 53 -9.90 -12.36 4.74
CA TRP A 53 -9.01 -11.76 5.75
C TRP A 53 -7.88 -10.97 5.08
N SER A 54 -7.24 -11.53 4.05
CA SER A 54 -6.17 -10.85 3.31
C SER A 54 -6.69 -9.56 2.64
N TRP A 55 -7.89 -9.62 2.05
CA TRP A 55 -8.56 -8.48 1.44
C TRP A 55 -8.94 -7.39 2.46
N ALA A 56 -9.42 -7.76 3.65
CA ALA A 56 -9.76 -6.83 4.72
C ALA A 56 -8.54 -6.06 5.25
N LYS A 57 -7.35 -6.68 5.24
CA LYS A 57 -6.10 -6.02 5.66
C LYS A 57 -5.56 -5.06 4.61
N ASN A 58 -5.72 -5.37 3.32
CA ASN A 58 -5.18 -4.59 2.21
C ASN A 58 -6.26 -4.38 1.12
N PRO A 59 -7.27 -3.54 1.38
CA PRO A 59 -8.34 -3.33 0.41
C PRO A 59 -7.78 -2.69 -0.88
N PRO A 60 -8.12 -3.21 -2.07
CA PRO A 60 -7.70 -2.64 -3.33
C PRO A 60 -8.27 -1.23 -3.48
N GLY A 61 -7.39 -0.25 -3.68
CA GLY A 61 -7.76 1.16 -3.78
C GLY A 61 -7.69 1.94 -2.45
N ALA A 62 -7.16 1.34 -1.37
CA ALA A 62 -6.85 2.09 -0.16
C ALA A 62 -5.87 3.23 -0.46
N GLU A 63 -6.27 4.46 -0.15
CA GLU A 63 -5.43 5.65 -0.27
C GLU A 63 -4.24 5.53 0.67
N ALA A 64 -3.05 5.88 0.17
CA ALA A 64 -1.81 5.77 0.95
C ALA A 64 -1.91 6.65 2.21
N GLN A 65 -1.79 6.03 3.39
CA GLN A 65 -1.92 6.72 4.68
C GLN A 65 -0.53 7.10 5.20
N GLY A 66 -0.24 8.41 5.16
CA GLY A 66 0.93 8.96 5.83
C GLY A 66 0.77 8.88 7.35
N LEU A 67 1.71 8.24 8.02
CA LEU A 67 1.76 8.16 9.48
C LEU A 67 2.32 9.44 10.08
N LYS A 68 1.90 9.74 11.31
CA LYS A 68 2.42 10.86 12.11
C LYS A 68 3.88 10.59 12.53
N ASP A 69 4.59 11.65 12.90
CA ASP A 69 6.01 11.57 13.26
C ASP A 69 6.33 10.54 14.36
N GLN A 70 5.49 10.41 15.39
CA GLN A 70 5.71 9.43 16.47
C GLN A 70 5.70 7.98 15.99
N ASP A 71 4.73 7.60 15.15
CA ASP A 71 4.67 6.28 14.53
C ASP A 71 5.72 6.12 13.42
N GLY A 72 6.10 7.24 12.80
CA GLY A 72 7.13 7.32 11.77
C GLY A 72 8.51 6.93 12.28
N GLU A 73 8.87 7.31 13.51
CA GLU A 73 10.15 6.92 14.13
C GLU A 73 10.29 5.39 14.23
N ILE A 74 9.20 4.66 14.50
CA ILE A 74 9.21 3.20 14.50
C ILE A 74 9.51 2.68 13.08
N LEU A 75 8.94 3.29 12.05
CA LEU A 75 9.21 2.93 10.66
C LEU A 75 10.62 3.31 10.18
N LYS A 76 11.29 4.27 10.80
CA LYS A 76 12.71 4.55 10.50
C LYS A 76 13.61 3.35 10.85
N THR A 77 13.24 2.59 11.88
CA THR A 77 14.02 1.43 12.34
C THR A 77 13.57 0.11 11.74
N THR A 78 12.25 -0.07 11.54
CA THR A 78 11.65 -1.34 11.09
C THR A 78 11.18 -1.33 9.64
N GLY A 79 10.98 -0.14 9.07
CA GLY A 79 10.43 0.05 7.74
C GLY A 79 11.46 -0.11 6.63
N LYS A 80 10.97 -0.32 5.41
CA LYS A 80 11.81 -0.35 4.22
C LYS A 80 12.02 1.07 3.69
N LYS A 81 13.28 1.44 3.48
CA LYS A 81 13.66 2.72 2.89
C LYS A 81 13.39 2.74 1.37
N VAL A 82 12.68 3.77 0.92
CA VAL A 82 12.39 4.06 -0.48
C VAL A 82 12.77 5.51 -0.76
N ILE A 83 13.53 5.74 -1.84
CA ILE A 83 13.85 7.09 -2.30
C ILE A 83 12.79 7.52 -3.30
N ALA A 84 12.09 8.62 -3.01
CA ALA A 84 11.01 9.13 -3.82
C ALA A 84 11.35 10.49 -4.43
N GLU A 85 10.91 10.72 -5.66
CA GLU A 85 11.08 12.00 -6.35
C GLU A 85 9.90 12.93 -6.00
N ILE A 86 10.20 14.10 -5.48
CA ILE A 86 9.24 15.17 -5.24
C ILE A 86 8.85 15.76 -6.60
N PHE A 87 7.58 15.61 -6.97
CA PHE A 87 7.08 16.09 -8.26
C PHE A 87 6.11 17.27 -8.11
N ASN A 88 5.50 17.46 -6.94
CA ASN A 88 4.54 18.55 -6.73
C ASN A 88 4.51 19.01 -5.27
N ILE A 89 4.22 20.30 -5.08
CA ILE A 89 3.99 20.94 -3.79
C ILE A 89 2.70 21.74 -3.94
N LYS A 90 1.70 21.44 -3.11
CA LYS A 90 0.39 22.07 -3.19
C LYS A 90 0.12 22.91 -1.96
N HIS A 91 -0.29 24.16 -2.16
CA HIS A 91 -0.87 24.99 -1.11
C HIS A 91 -2.36 24.66 -0.93
N ILE A 92 -2.75 24.34 0.29
CA ILE A 92 -4.07 23.79 0.63
C ILE A 92 -4.91 24.90 1.26
N ALA A 93 -5.45 25.77 0.41
CA ALA A 93 -6.20 26.96 0.85
C ALA A 93 -7.55 26.65 1.51
N ASN A 94 -8.08 25.44 1.36
CA ASN A 94 -9.34 24.99 1.98
C ASN A 94 -9.17 24.61 3.46
N ILE A 95 -7.95 24.35 3.94
CA ILE A 95 -7.65 24.12 5.35
C ILE A 95 -7.05 25.41 5.90
N ARG A 96 -7.67 25.98 6.93
CA ARG A 96 -7.17 27.17 7.61
C ARG A 96 -7.14 26.97 9.11
N VAL A 97 -5.97 27.15 9.69
CA VAL A 97 -5.77 27.17 11.14
C VAL A 97 -5.11 28.50 11.48
N ASN A 98 -5.74 29.29 12.35
CA ASN A 98 -5.28 30.63 12.72
C ASN A 98 -4.98 31.55 11.51
N GLY A 99 -5.81 31.47 10.46
CA GLY A 99 -5.67 32.28 9.25
C GLY A 99 -4.52 31.87 8.31
N ARG A 100 -3.72 30.86 8.68
CA ARG A 100 -2.70 30.26 7.82
C ARG A 100 -3.26 29.05 7.11
N ALA A 101 -2.77 28.76 5.91
CA ALA A 101 -3.11 27.57 5.13
C ALA A 101 -1.85 26.74 4.89
N PRO A 102 -1.91 25.40 5.07
CA PRO A 102 -0.73 24.54 5.00
C PRO A 102 -0.37 24.17 3.56
N TYR A 103 0.81 23.58 3.42
CA TYR A 103 1.35 22.98 2.21
C TYR A 103 1.42 21.46 2.37
N ILE A 104 1.32 20.74 1.26
CA ILE A 104 1.54 19.30 1.16
C ILE A 104 2.55 19.02 0.04
N ILE A 105 3.55 18.20 0.33
CA ILE A 105 4.51 17.70 -0.64
C ILE A 105 4.00 16.36 -1.17
N PHE A 106 4.03 16.21 -2.50
CA PHE A 106 3.75 14.95 -3.17
C PHE A 106 5.02 14.39 -3.80
N ALA A 107 5.31 13.14 -3.48
CA ALA A 107 6.45 12.41 -4.00
C ALA A 107 5.97 11.11 -4.69
N LYS A 108 6.69 10.67 -5.72
CA LYS A 108 6.43 9.43 -6.44
C LYS A 108 7.62 8.50 -6.34
N ALA A 109 7.36 7.21 -6.12
CA ALA A 109 8.40 6.19 -6.18
C ALA A 109 7.83 4.86 -6.69
N THR A 110 8.72 4.01 -7.18
CA THR A 110 8.40 2.62 -7.45
C THR A 110 8.42 1.85 -6.14
N ASN A 111 7.28 1.31 -5.74
CA ASN A 111 7.14 0.44 -4.58
C ASN A 111 7.90 -0.89 -4.81
N VAL A 112 8.16 -1.66 -3.76
CA VAL A 112 8.78 -3.00 -3.81
C VAL A 112 8.11 -3.96 -4.79
N SER A 113 6.80 -3.81 -4.99
CA SER A 113 6.04 -4.64 -5.93
C SER A 113 6.19 -4.20 -7.40
N GLY A 114 7.02 -3.20 -7.70
CA GLY A 114 7.25 -2.68 -9.05
C GLY A 114 6.23 -1.64 -9.53
N ASN A 115 5.26 -1.27 -8.70
CA ASN A 115 4.21 -0.30 -9.05
C ASN A 115 4.61 1.12 -8.66
N SER A 116 4.29 2.10 -9.51
CA SER A 116 4.44 3.52 -9.17
C SER A 116 3.38 3.93 -8.14
N GLN A 117 3.82 4.43 -7.00
CA GLN A 117 2.95 4.91 -5.92
C GLN A 117 3.24 6.38 -5.63
N VAL A 118 2.18 7.14 -5.38
CA VAL A 118 2.25 8.53 -4.93
C VAL A 118 2.11 8.56 -3.42
N TYR A 119 2.95 9.35 -2.79
CA TYR A 119 3.02 9.57 -1.35
C TYR A 119 2.80 11.06 -1.07
N SER A 120 2.06 11.36 -0.02
CA SER A 120 1.80 12.71 0.48
C SER A 120 2.46 12.92 1.84
N SER A 121 2.92 14.14 2.09
CA SER A 121 3.46 14.53 3.39
C SER A 121 2.36 14.82 4.41
N ALA A 122 2.76 14.95 5.67
CA ALA A 122 1.98 15.68 6.67
C ALA A 122 1.78 17.16 6.26
N LEU A 123 0.89 17.88 6.97
CA LEU A 123 0.65 19.30 6.75
C LEU A 123 1.87 20.12 7.17
N ILE A 124 2.35 20.97 6.26
CA ILE A 124 3.51 21.82 6.47
C ILE A 124 3.04 23.27 6.53
N TRP A 125 3.40 24.01 7.57
CA TRP A 125 2.94 25.40 7.77
C TRP A 125 3.93 26.45 7.27
N SER A 126 5.17 26.06 7.03
CA SER A 126 6.20 26.84 6.34
C SER A 126 6.12 26.59 4.83
N ASP A 127 6.58 27.54 4.00
CA ASP A 127 6.63 27.32 2.55
C ASP A 127 7.83 26.43 2.20
N PRO A 128 7.60 25.17 1.77
CA PRO A 128 8.69 24.26 1.44
C PRO A 128 9.38 24.63 0.13
N ASN A 129 8.78 25.47 -0.73
CA ASN A 129 9.42 25.89 -1.99
C ASN A 129 10.72 26.65 -1.71
N PHE A 130 10.78 27.47 -0.67
CA PHE A 130 11.98 28.22 -0.33
C PHE A 130 13.13 27.31 0.12
N ILE A 131 12.81 26.27 0.90
CA ILE A 131 13.78 25.30 1.41
C ILE A 131 14.29 24.42 0.27
N LEU A 132 13.39 23.97 -0.60
CA LEU A 132 13.70 23.04 -1.68
C LEU A 132 14.26 23.72 -2.94
N ALA A 133 14.09 25.04 -3.12
CA ALA A 133 14.60 25.78 -4.27
C ALA A 133 16.12 25.66 -4.43
N ASN A 134 16.86 25.54 -3.33
CA ASN A 134 18.32 25.44 -3.33
C ASN A 134 18.84 24.00 -3.44
N ARG A 135 17.96 22.98 -3.45
CA ARG A 135 18.36 21.58 -3.59
C ARG A 135 18.38 21.15 -5.05
N LYS A 136 19.50 20.56 -5.46
CA LYS A 136 19.65 19.92 -6.77
C LYS A 136 18.91 18.59 -6.85
N ASP A 137 18.77 17.92 -5.72
CA ASP A 137 18.12 16.63 -5.57
C ASP A 137 16.71 16.81 -4.99
N LYS A 138 15.70 16.79 -5.86
CA LYS A 138 14.28 16.82 -5.48
C LYS A 138 13.82 15.45 -4.98
N GLN A 139 14.53 14.89 -4.00
CA GLN A 139 14.28 13.56 -3.47
C GLN A 139 14.00 13.61 -1.97
N VAL A 140 13.11 12.72 -1.52
CA VAL A 140 12.77 12.52 -0.11
C VAL A 140 12.83 11.05 0.24
N THR A 141 13.26 10.76 1.46
CA THR A 141 13.23 9.39 1.99
C THR A 141 11.84 9.07 2.51
N ILE A 142 11.32 7.92 2.11
CA ILE A 142 10.06 7.36 2.59
C ILE A 142 10.33 6.01 3.24
N PHE A 143 9.81 5.81 4.44
CA PHE A 143 9.85 4.54 5.16
C PHE A 143 8.49 3.87 5.03
N VAL A 144 8.45 2.70 4.40
CA VAL A 144 7.22 1.94 4.16
C VAL A 144 7.16 0.75 5.11
N ASP A 145 6.00 0.52 5.72
CA ASP A 145 5.76 -0.65 6.56
C ASP A 145 5.79 -1.93 5.67
N PRO A 146 6.69 -2.90 5.95
CA PRO A 146 6.80 -4.12 5.16
C PRO A 146 5.57 -5.03 5.27
N SER A 147 4.79 -4.90 6.35
CA SER A 147 3.56 -5.66 6.54
C SER A 147 2.35 -5.02 5.86
N ASN A 148 2.42 -3.70 5.59
CA ASN A 148 1.35 -2.94 4.98
C ASN A 148 1.90 -1.76 4.15
N SER A 149 1.97 -1.93 2.82
CA SER A 149 2.51 -0.91 1.91
C SER A 149 1.70 0.38 1.79
N ILE A 150 0.49 0.42 2.37
CA ILE A 150 -0.36 1.62 2.45
C ILE A 150 0.14 2.54 3.55
N ARG A 151 0.79 1.99 4.59
CA ARG A 151 1.34 2.72 5.73
C ARG A 151 2.79 3.14 5.45
N TYR A 152 3.05 4.43 5.51
CA TYR A 152 4.38 4.97 5.28
C TYR A 152 4.63 6.23 6.09
N TYR A 153 5.90 6.58 6.23
CA TYR A 153 6.36 7.82 6.82
C TYR A 153 7.29 8.55 5.86
N MET A 154 7.00 9.82 5.58
CA MET A 154 7.86 10.69 4.76
C MET A 154 8.77 11.49 5.68
N ASP A 155 10.08 11.32 5.54
CA ASP A 155 11.08 11.94 6.43
C ASP A 155 11.35 13.41 6.03
N LEU A 156 10.42 14.29 6.42
CA LEU A 156 10.51 15.73 6.20
C LEU A 156 11.73 16.38 6.89
N PRO A 157 12.11 15.99 8.13
CA PRO A 157 13.31 16.53 8.77
C PRO A 157 14.59 16.33 7.95
N SER A 158 14.73 15.19 7.27
CA SER A 158 15.90 14.91 6.40
C SER A 158 16.04 15.87 5.22
N ILE A 159 14.94 16.56 4.85
CA ILE A 159 14.91 17.55 3.78
C ILE A 159 14.84 18.99 4.31
N GLY A 160 14.99 19.18 5.62
CA GLY A 160 14.96 20.50 6.27
C GLY A 160 13.56 21.10 6.42
N VAL A 161 12.51 20.28 6.27
CA VAL A 161 11.13 20.70 6.42
C VAL A 161 10.58 20.14 7.73
N GLU A 162 10.04 21.00 8.58
CA GLU A 162 9.35 20.57 9.80
C GLU A 162 7.88 20.26 9.48
N GLY A 163 7.47 19.01 9.66
CA GLY A 163 6.06 18.63 9.74
C GLY A 163 5.50 18.97 11.13
N GLN A 164 4.23 19.34 11.21
CA GLN A 164 3.54 19.39 12.51
C GLN A 164 2.52 18.25 12.63
N THR A 165 2.53 17.61 13.80
CA THR A 165 1.67 16.50 14.25
C THR A 165 0.26 16.92 14.64
#